data_AF-A0A1X7U2D8-F1
#
_entry.id   AF-A0A1X7U2D8-F1
#
_cell.length_a   1.000
_cell.length_b   1.000
_cell.length_c   1.000
_cell.angle_alpha   90.00
_cell.angle_beta   90.00
_cell.angle_gamma   90.00
#
_symmetry.space_group_name_H-M   'P 1'
#
loop_
_entity.id
_entity.type
_entity.pdbx_description
1 polymer ?
#
loop_
_entity_poly.entity_id
_entity_poly.type
_entity_poly.pdbx_seq_one_letter_code
_entity_poly.pdbx_strand_id
1 'polypeptide(L)'
;MNGIEYDADTNDTLYINESVIESKLFGPVIQGVIDCTLAAIGKIDNCPNTFYLVGAFGGCKYVHEKVSAAIESYYKSKGHTDACSVLVPPTPHLAVATGAVMWRKNPEKFKARRVDANYGIGVSITFNAKKHNEAFKTYNKDREEYYCDYIFSVFLEKGELAKTNEVITTNATPRYKDDTTASIIIYSTPQLGIQYIKDENKKIIVTTIGKLVLDIPNPDNLPLSQRNIDITMDFSGTEIQAKARYRVTGKEVKTVCDFLSP
;
A
#
# COMPACT_ATOMS: atom_id res chain seq x y z
N MET A 1 36.08 -27.85 3.11
CA MET A 1 36.26 -26.43 3.52
C MET A 1 36.74 -26.44 4.95
N ASN A 2 37.68 -25.59 5.37
CA ASN A 2 38.05 -25.53 6.79
C ASN A 2 36.80 -25.30 7.65
N GLY A 3 36.55 -26.20 8.60
CA GLY A 3 35.37 -26.18 9.48
C GLY A 3 34.10 -26.80 8.90
N ILE A 4 34.19 -27.61 7.84
CA ILE A 4 33.12 -28.54 7.42
C ILE A 4 33.76 -29.92 7.30
N GLU A 5 33.26 -30.87 8.09
CA GLU A 5 33.74 -32.25 8.14
C GLU A 5 32.57 -33.21 7.92
N TYR A 6 32.75 -34.19 7.03
CA TYR A 6 31.78 -35.24 6.78
C TYR A 6 32.35 -36.57 7.25
N ASP A 7 31.56 -37.30 8.03
CA ASP A 7 31.91 -38.59 8.58
C ASP A 7 30.90 -39.64 8.10
N ALA A 8 31.35 -40.45 7.15
CA ALA A 8 30.57 -41.55 6.60
C ALA A 8 30.44 -42.74 7.56
N ASP A 9 31.38 -42.89 8.50
CA ASP A 9 31.42 -44.02 9.43
C ASP A 9 30.52 -43.77 10.65
N THR A 10 30.26 -42.51 10.97
CA THR A 10 29.34 -42.10 12.04
C THR A 10 27.95 -41.78 11.47
N ASN A 11 27.29 -42.76 10.87
CA ASN A 11 25.90 -42.65 10.39
C ASN A 11 25.67 -41.46 9.43
N ASP A 12 26.58 -41.25 8.48
CA ASP A 12 26.52 -40.17 7.48
C ASP A 12 26.37 -38.75 8.09
N THR A 13 27.16 -38.44 9.12
CA THR A 13 27.06 -37.18 9.87
C THR A 13 27.89 -36.06 9.25
N LEU A 14 27.31 -34.86 9.14
CA LEU A 14 27.99 -33.63 8.72
C LEU A 14 28.19 -32.70 9.91
N TYR A 15 29.45 -32.39 10.24
CA TYR A 15 29.84 -31.40 11.24
C TYR A 15 30.17 -30.08 10.56
N ILE A 16 29.61 -28.99 11.07
CA ILE A 16 29.91 -27.64 10.59
C ILE A 16 30.25 -26.76 11.78
N ASN A 17 31.43 -26.16 11.74
CA ASN A 17 31.90 -25.25 12.78
C ASN A 17 31.01 -24.00 12.83
N GLU A 18 30.76 -23.52 14.05
CA GLU A 18 29.99 -22.29 14.31
C GLU A 18 30.54 -21.11 13.49
N SER A 19 31.86 -20.97 13.39
CA SER A 19 32.47 -19.89 12.60
C SER A 19 32.12 -19.95 11.10
N VAL A 20 31.92 -21.16 10.55
CA VAL A 20 31.47 -21.34 9.16
C VAL A 20 29.97 -21.09 9.04
N ILE A 21 29.18 -21.61 9.98
CA ILE A 21 27.74 -21.37 10.08
C ILE A 21 27.45 -19.86 10.15
N GLU A 22 28.08 -19.15 11.08
CA GLU A 22 27.90 -17.71 11.29
C GLU A 22 28.38 -16.90 10.08
N SER A 23 29.61 -17.12 9.60
CA SER A 23 30.17 -16.22 8.59
C SER A 23 29.67 -16.51 7.16
N LYS A 24 29.36 -17.77 6.84
CA LYS A 24 29.07 -18.18 5.45
C LYS A 24 27.62 -18.56 5.19
N LEU A 25 26.92 -19.12 6.17
CA LEU A 25 25.53 -19.55 5.97
C LEU A 25 24.54 -18.49 6.46
N PHE A 26 24.57 -18.15 7.75
CA PHE A 26 23.58 -17.24 8.33
C PHE A 26 23.98 -15.78 8.27
N GLY A 27 25.27 -15.45 8.35
CA GLY A 27 25.77 -14.07 8.36
C GLY A 27 25.23 -13.21 7.23
N PRO A 28 25.32 -13.63 5.95
CA PRO A 28 24.76 -12.87 4.83
C PRO A 28 23.25 -12.63 4.94
N VAL A 29 22.50 -13.63 5.41
CA VAL A 29 21.04 -13.55 5.60
C VAL A 29 20.71 -12.55 6.72
N ILE A 30 21.40 -12.64 7.86
CA ILE A 30 21.22 -11.73 8.99
C ILE A 30 21.59 -10.31 8.61
N GLN A 31 22.66 -10.11 7.83
CA GLN A 31 23.04 -8.79 7.34
C GLN A 31 21.95 -8.19 6.47
N GLY A 32 21.36 -8.96 5.54
CA GLY A 32 20.23 -8.51 4.74
C GLY A 32 19.01 -8.13 5.60
N VAL A 33 18.71 -8.91 6.65
CA VAL A 33 17.64 -8.57 7.62
C VAL A 33 17.93 -7.26 8.34
N ILE A 34 19.18 -7.05 8.79
CA ILE A 34 19.61 -5.81 9.46
C ILE A 34 19.45 -4.63 8.50
N ASP A 35 19.97 -4.73 7.28
CA ASP A 35 19.94 -3.66 6.29
C ASP A 35 18.50 -3.22 5.99
N CYS A 36 17.60 -4.19 5.74
CA CYS A 36 16.18 -3.91 5.54
C CYS A 36 15.54 -3.27 6.78
N THR A 37 15.87 -3.76 7.97
CA THR A 37 15.32 -3.24 9.24
C THR A 37 15.73 -1.79 9.47
N LEU A 38 17.03 -1.47 9.33
CA LEU A 38 17.54 -0.11 9.52
C LEU A 38 17.02 0.84 8.43
N ALA A 39 16.89 0.37 7.19
CA ALA A 39 16.29 1.15 6.10
C ALA A 39 14.80 1.45 6.35
N ALA A 40 14.07 0.54 6.98
CA ALA A 40 12.68 0.77 7.38
C ALA A 40 12.59 1.78 8.54
N ILE A 41 13.41 1.61 9.58
CA ILE A 41 13.49 2.53 10.73
C ILE A 41 13.78 3.96 10.26
N GLY A 42 14.75 4.14 9.35
CA GLY A 42 15.13 5.45 8.84
C GLY A 42 14.03 6.19 8.08
N LYS A 43 12.91 5.53 7.74
CA LYS A 43 11.74 6.13 7.08
C LYS A 43 10.61 6.49 8.06
N ILE A 44 10.76 6.19 9.35
CA ILE A 44 9.71 6.42 10.35
C ILE A 44 9.98 7.74 11.08
N ASP A 45 9.14 8.74 10.85
CA ASP A 45 9.29 10.07 11.46
C ASP A 45 9.17 10.06 12.99
N ASN A 46 8.44 9.09 13.54
CA ASN A 46 8.07 9.03 14.96
C ASN A 46 9.04 8.24 15.84
N CYS A 47 10.22 7.86 15.34
CA CYS A 47 11.32 7.22 16.11
C CYS A 47 10.83 6.16 17.12
N PRO A 48 10.35 4.98 16.65
CA PRO A 48 9.76 3.97 17.52
C PRO A 48 10.75 3.51 18.60
N ASN A 49 10.31 3.32 19.83
CA ASN A 49 11.19 2.88 20.92
C ASN A 49 11.05 1.38 21.26
N THR A 50 10.12 0.69 20.60
CA THR A 50 9.84 -0.73 20.85
C THR A 50 9.71 -1.47 19.53
N PHE A 51 10.42 -2.58 19.41
CA PHE A 51 10.46 -3.46 18.25
C PHE A 51 10.03 -4.86 18.66
N TYR A 52 9.19 -5.49 17.85
CA TYR A 52 8.73 -6.87 18.09
C TYR A 52 9.27 -7.78 16.99
N LEU A 53 10.07 -8.77 17.37
CA LEU A 53 10.50 -9.83 16.46
C LEU A 53 9.46 -10.94 16.47
N VAL A 54 8.77 -11.10 15.34
CA VAL A 54 7.67 -12.06 15.16
C VAL A 54 8.01 -13.08 14.07
N GLY A 55 7.21 -14.13 13.99
CA GLY A 55 7.46 -15.28 13.12
C GLY A 55 8.46 -16.27 13.71
N ALA A 56 8.61 -17.43 13.06
CA ALA A 56 9.53 -18.46 13.52
C ALA A 56 10.97 -17.95 13.62
N PHE A 57 11.41 -17.17 12.62
CA PHE A 57 12.76 -16.60 12.58
C PHE A 57 12.94 -15.46 13.59
N GLY A 58 11.91 -14.64 13.85
CA GLY A 58 11.94 -13.62 14.89
C GLY A 58 12.04 -14.19 16.31
N GLY A 59 11.62 -15.45 16.50
CA GLY A 59 11.82 -16.19 17.75
C GLY A 59 13.22 -16.78 17.94
N CYS A 60 14.10 -16.69 16.94
CA CYS A 60 15.44 -17.23 17.03
C CYS A 60 16.34 -16.35 17.90
N LYS A 61 17.00 -16.96 18.89
CA LYS A 61 17.93 -16.26 19.80
C LYS A 61 19.05 -15.54 19.04
N TYR A 62 19.62 -16.21 18.04
CA TYR A 62 20.68 -15.65 17.20
C TYR A 62 20.23 -14.38 16.45
N VAL A 63 19.03 -14.43 15.87
CA VAL A 63 18.45 -13.27 15.16
C VAL A 63 18.20 -12.13 16.14
N HIS A 64 17.61 -12.44 17.30
CA HIS A 64 17.36 -11.45 18.34
C HIS A 64 18.65 -10.75 18.78
N GLU A 65 19.71 -11.48 19.09
CA GLU A 65 20.99 -10.91 19.51
C GLU A 65 21.58 -9.96 18.45
N LYS A 66 21.67 -10.41 17.18
CA LYS A 66 22.30 -9.61 16.11
C LYS A 66 21.46 -8.41 15.71
N VAL A 67 20.15 -8.58 15.54
CA VAL A 67 19.24 -7.49 15.12
C VAL A 67 19.07 -6.46 16.25
N SER A 68 18.98 -6.88 17.51
CA SER A 68 18.88 -5.96 18.65
C SER A 68 20.11 -5.06 18.76
N ALA A 69 21.31 -5.66 18.69
CA ALA A 69 22.56 -4.91 18.72
C ALA A 69 22.65 -3.88 17.58
N ALA A 70 22.18 -4.23 16.37
CA ALA A 70 22.17 -3.34 15.23
C ALA A 70 21.19 -2.16 15.42
N ILE A 71 19.96 -2.42 15.89
CA ILE A 71 18.98 -1.38 16.17
C ILE A 71 19.49 -0.43 17.27
N GLU A 72 20.01 -0.96 18.38
CA GLU A 72 20.55 -0.14 19.47
C GLU A 72 21.70 0.75 19.00
N SER A 73 22.61 0.19 18.20
CA SER A 73 23.74 0.94 17.63
C SER A 73 23.26 2.04 16.70
N TYR A 74 22.26 1.75 15.86
CA TYR A 74 21.64 2.75 14.98
C TYR A 74 21.02 3.89 15.80
N TYR A 75 20.27 3.60 16.86
CA TYR A 75 19.63 4.62 17.70
C TYR A 75 20.65 5.50 18.42
N LYS A 76 21.70 4.90 18.98
CA LYS A 76 22.82 5.64 19.58
C LYS A 76 23.49 6.55 18.55
N SER A 77 23.72 6.07 17.33
CA SER A 77 24.32 6.87 16.25
C SER A 77 23.46 8.07 15.81
N LYS A 78 22.15 8.04 16.07
CA LYS A 78 21.21 9.13 15.80
C LYS A 78 21.01 10.08 16.98
N GLY A 79 21.72 9.85 18.09
CA GLY A 79 21.66 10.70 19.28
C GLY A 79 20.43 10.46 20.16
N HIS A 80 19.70 9.34 19.97
CA HIS A 80 18.62 8.98 20.87
C HIS A 80 19.17 8.59 22.24
N THR A 81 18.67 9.25 23.29
CA THR A 81 19.04 8.99 24.69
C THR A 81 18.12 7.98 25.38
N ASP A 82 16.92 7.78 24.82
CA ASP A 82 15.95 6.85 25.36
C ASP A 82 16.31 5.40 25.02
N ALA A 83 15.97 4.48 25.94
CA ALA A 83 16.19 3.06 25.72
C ALA A 83 15.26 2.54 24.61
N CYS A 84 15.85 1.93 23.59
CA CYS A 84 15.15 1.13 22.60
C CYS A 84 15.00 -0.31 23.11
N SER A 85 13.81 -0.90 23.00
CA SER A 85 13.52 -2.27 23.42
C SER A 85 13.24 -3.16 22.22
N VAL A 86 13.93 -4.30 22.12
CA VAL A 86 13.65 -5.32 21.10
C VAL A 86 13.14 -6.58 21.79
N LEU A 87 11.87 -6.90 21.55
CA LEU A 87 11.11 -7.91 22.27
C LEU A 87 10.74 -9.08 21.35
N VAL A 88 10.75 -10.28 21.92
CA VAL A 88 10.20 -11.48 21.28
C VAL A 88 8.92 -11.86 22.03
N PRO A 89 7.73 -11.85 21.40
CA PRO A 89 6.51 -12.29 22.05
C PRO A 89 6.60 -13.76 22.49
N PRO A 90 5.83 -14.21 23.51
CA PRO A 90 5.90 -15.59 24.01
C PRO A 90 5.66 -16.67 22.94
N THR A 91 4.80 -16.39 21.97
CA THR A 91 4.52 -17.27 20.82
C THR A 91 4.79 -16.51 19.52
N PRO A 92 6.06 -16.29 19.14
CA PRO A 92 6.40 -15.40 18.03
C PRO A 92 5.88 -15.93 16.70
N HIS A 93 5.86 -17.25 16.51
CA HIS A 93 5.32 -17.93 15.33
C HIS A 93 3.79 -17.79 15.17
N LEU A 94 3.04 -17.52 16.25
CA LEU A 94 1.59 -17.27 16.20
C LEU A 94 1.21 -15.80 16.35
N ALA A 95 2.17 -14.91 16.65
CA ALA A 95 1.88 -13.53 17.04
C ALA A 95 0.99 -12.79 16.03
N VAL A 96 1.27 -12.94 14.73
CA VAL A 96 0.50 -12.34 13.64
C VAL A 96 -0.93 -12.89 13.60
N ALA A 97 -1.10 -14.21 13.63
CA ALA A 97 -2.41 -14.87 13.60
C ALA A 97 -3.25 -14.53 14.84
N THR A 98 -2.63 -14.54 16.03
CA THR A 98 -3.25 -14.12 17.28
C THR A 98 -3.71 -12.67 17.19
N GLY A 99 -2.86 -11.77 16.66
CA GLY A 99 -3.22 -10.37 16.41
C GLY A 99 -4.43 -10.23 15.48
N ALA A 100 -4.49 -10.99 14.39
CA ALA A 100 -5.62 -10.98 13.46
C ALA A 100 -6.93 -11.46 14.13
N VAL A 101 -6.89 -12.52 14.93
CA VAL A 101 -8.06 -13.00 15.68
C VAL A 101 -8.51 -11.98 16.72
N MET A 102 -7.58 -11.36 17.44
CA MET A 102 -7.88 -10.29 18.40
C MET A 102 -8.51 -9.08 17.71
N TRP A 103 -8.00 -8.69 16.55
CA TRP A 103 -8.58 -7.62 15.74
C TRP A 103 -9.99 -7.98 15.29
N ARG A 104 -10.23 -9.19 14.77
CA ARG A 104 -11.57 -9.60 14.34
C ARG A 104 -12.59 -9.60 15.47
N LYS A 105 -12.17 -9.92 16.70
CA LYS A 105 -13.02 -9.85 17.90
C LYS A 105 -13.34 -8.42 18.34
N ASN A 106 -12.45 -7.47 18.09
CA ASN A 106 -12.66 -6.06 18.44
C ASN A 106 -11.94 -5.14 17.44
N PRO A 107 -12.56 -4.86 16.27
CA PRO A 107 -11.94 -4.06 15.21
C PRO A 107 -11.64 -2.62 15.63
N GLU A 108 -12.36 -2.07 16.61
CA GLU A 108 -12.20 -0.70 17.11
C GLU A 108 -10.85 -0.46 17.82
N LYS A 109 -10.11 -1.53 18.15
CA LYS A 109 -8.74 -1.42 18.68
C LYS A 109 -7.75 -0.88 17.66
N PHE A 110 -7.99 -1.14 16.38
CA PHE A 110 -7.22 -0.51 15.31
C PHE A 110 -7.56 0.97 15.27
N LYS A 111 -6.58 1.86 15.28
CA LYS A 111 -6.83 3.32 15.33
C LYS A 111 -6.62 3.96 13.97
N ALA A 112 -5.52 3.60 13.32
CA ALA A 112 -5.12 4.08 12.02
C ALA A 112 -4.02 3.19 11.43
N ARG A 113 -3.80 3.29 10.12
CA ARG A 113 -2.58 2.84 9.44
C ARG A 113 -1.98 3.99 8.64
N ARG A 114 -0.66 3.99 8.48
CA ARG A 114 -0.04 4.77 7.41
C ARG A 114 -0.14 3.99 6.11
N VAL A 115 -0.57 4.64 5.04
CA VAL A 115 -0.57 4.03 3.71
C VAL A 115 0.83 4.06 3.09
N ASP A 116 1.18 3.02 2.35
CA ASP A 116 2.49 2.81 1.72
C ASP A 116 2.54 3.26 0.24
N ALA A 117 1.39 3.60 -0.33
CA ALA A 117 1.21 4.11 -1.68
C ALA A 117 0.16 5.24 -1.71
N ASN A 118 0.14 5.99 -2.81
CA ASN A 118 -0.97 6.88 -3.13
C ASN A 118 -2.09 6.04 -3.76
N TYR A 119 -3.33 6.28 -3.35
CA TYR A 119 -4.50 5.57 -3.86
C TYR A 119 -5.46 6.55 -4.51
N GLY A 120 -5.94 6.22 -5.71
CA GLY A 120 -6.87 7.10 -6.40
C GLY A 120 -7.48 6.50 -7.65
N ILE A 121 -8.11 7.35 -8.45
CA ILE A 121 -8.76 6.96 -9.71
C ILE A 121 -8.26 7.80 -10.88
N GLY A 122 -8.38 7.26 -12.09
CA GLY A 122 -8.18 8.02 -13.31
C GLY A 122 -9.40 8.88 -13.63
N VAL A 123 -9.21 10.18 -13.86
CA VAL A 123 -10.28 11.10 -14.25
C VAL A 123 -9.89 11.97 -15.44
N SER A 124 -10.91 12.59 -16.02
CA SER A 124 -10.76 13.72 -16.94
C SER A 124 -11.37 14.96 -16.30
N ILE A 125 -10.64 16.06 -16.30
CA ILE A 125 -11.10 17.36 -15.74
C ILE A 125 -10.90 18.47 -16.76
N THR A 126 -11.53 19.63 -16.56
CA THR A 126 -11.33 20.80 -17.41
C THR A 126 -9.85 21.14 -17.58
N PHE A 127 -9.43 21.39 -18.81
CA PHE A 127 -8.03 21.66 -19.15
C PHE A 127 -7.59 23.03 -18.60
N ASN A 128 -6.40 23.07 -17.99
CA ASN A 128 -5.79 24.29 -17.50
C ASN A 128 -4.36 24.38 -18.04
N ALA A 129 -4.13 25.32 -18.96
CA ALA A 129 -2.84 25.49 -19.64
C ALA A 129 -1.65 25.79 -18.71
N LYS A 130 -1.90 26.24 -17.47
CA LYS A 130 -0.83 26.48 -16.47
C LYS A 130 -0.46 25.24 -15.66
N LYS A 131 -1.33 24.21 -15.64
CA LYS A 131 -1.19 23.04 -14.77
C LYS A 131 -1.12 21.73 -15.53
N HIS A 132 -1.69 21.67 -16.74
CA HIS A 132 -1.92 20.42 -17.45
C HIS A 132 -1.01 20.30 -18.67
N ASN A 133 -0.55 19.07 -18.93
CA ASN A 133 0.24 18.76 -20.10
C ASN A 133 -0.64 18.80 -21.36
N GLU A 134 -0.25 19.59 -22.35
CA GLU A 134 -0.97 19.74 -23.62
C GLU A 134 -1.10 18.40 -24.37
N ALA A 135 -0.17 17.46 -24.17
CA ALA A 135 -0.22 16.11 -24.75
C ALA A 135 -1.46 15.30 -24.35
N PHE A 136 -2.10 15.64 -23.24
CA PHE A 136 -3.33 15.00 -22.75
C PHE A 136 -4.59 15.85 -22.91
N LYS A 137 -4.48 16.98 -23.61
CA LYS A 137 -5.62 17.83 -23.92
C LYS A 137 -6.53 17.16 -24.95
N THR A 138 -7.83 17.20 -24.70
CA THR A 138 -8.86 16.69 -25.61
C THR A 138 -10.07 17.61 -25.60
N TYR A 139 -10.66 17.84 -26.77
CA TYR A 139 -11.91 18.61 -26.87
C TYR A 139 -13.12 17.70 -26.64
N ASN A 140 -14.00 18.09 -25.71
CA ASN A 140 -15.27 17.41 -25.47
C ASN A 140 -16.40 18.15 -26.20
N LYS A 141 -16.96 17.54 -27.24
CA LYS A 141 -18.03 18.14 -28.06
C LYS A 141 -19.34 18.33 -27.28
N ASP A 142 -19.68 17.42 -26.38
CA ASP A 142 -20.95 17.49 -25.63
C ASP A 142 -20.97 18.61 -24.59
N ARG A 143 -19.78 19.06 -24.18
CA ARG A 143 -19.56 20.12 -23.18
C ARG A 143 -18.95 21.40 -23.77
N GLU A 144 -18.62 21.37 -25.05
CA GLU A 144 -17.99 22.45 -25.81
C GLU A 144 -16.70 23.02 -25.17
N GLU A 145 -15.93 22.19 -24.45
CA GLU A 145 -14.76 22.62 -23.67
C GLU A 145 -13.59 21.63 -23.80
N TYR A 146 -12.36 22.11 -23.57
CA TYR A 146 -11.18 21.27 -23.48
C TYR A 146 -11.04 20.63 -22.10
N TYR A 147 -10.74 19.34 -22.10
CA TYR A 147 -10.43 18.52 -20.93
C TYR A 147 -8.99 18.04 -20.97
N CYS A 148 -8.44 17.70 -19.80
CA CYS A 148 -7.20 16.98 -19.64
C CYS A 148 -7.51 15.54 -19.21
N ASP A 149 -7.00 14.57 -19.96
CA ASP A 149 -7.17 13.16 -19.69
C ASP A 149 -6.07 12.59 -18.81
N TYR A 150 -6.35 11.40 -18.26
CA TYR A 150 -5.38 10.61 -17.48
C TYR A 150 -4.90 11.27 -16.20
N ILE A 151 -5.68 12.19 -15.62
CA ILE A 151 -5.36 12.79 -14.33
C ILE A 151 -5.50 11.73 -13.24
N PHE A 152 -4.50 11.65 -12.37
CA PHE A 152 -4.57 10.81 -11.18
C PHE A 152 -5.21 11.60 -10.04
N SER A 153 -6.50 11.34 -9.79
CA SER A 153 -7.23 11.92 -8.67
C SER A 153 -6.97 11.10 -7.42
N VAL A 154 -6.04 11.57 -6.59
CA VAL A 154 -5.64 10.93 -5.33
C VAL A 154 -6.71 11.14 -4.26
N PHE A 155 -7.06 10.07 -3.55
CA PHE A 155 -7.92 10.10 -2.37
C PHE A 155 -7.09 10.11 -1.10
N LEU A 156 -5.99 9.37 -1.09
CA LEU A 156 -5.08 9.26 0.05
C LEU A 156 -3.64 9.16 -0.45
N GLU A 157 -2.75 9.99 0.08
CA GLU A 157 -1.34 10.04 -0.28
C GLU A 157 -0.48 9.12 0.57
N LYS A 158 0.62 8.63 -0.01
CA LYS A 158 1.58 7.79 0.69
C LYS A 158 2.09 8.48 1.95
N GLY A 159 2.06 7.77 3.08
CA GLY A 159 2.48 8.26 4.39
C GLY A 159 1.35 8.85 5.23
N GLU A 160 0.20 9.19 4.62
CA GLU A 160 -0.97 9.68 5.34
C GLU A 160 -1.56 8.60 6.26
N LEU A 161 -2.17 9.05 7.36
CA LEU A 161 -2.85 8.19 8.31
C LEU A 161 -4.29 7.97 7.88
N ALA A 162 -4.58 6.78 7.34
CA ALA A 162 -5.95 6.30 7.19
C ALA A 162 -6.53 5.99 8.57
N LYS A 163 -7.45 6.83 9.04
CA LYS A 163 -8.15 6.64 10.32
C LYS A 163 -9.22 5.55 10.21
N THR A 164 -9.71 5.09 11.36
CA THR A 164 -10.77 4.09 11.49
C THR A 164 -12.10 4.41 10.83
N ASN A 165 -12.33 5.65 10.40
CA ASN A 165 -13.55 6.06 9.69
C ASN A 165 -13.21 6.83 8.41
N GLU A 166 -12.04 6.59 7.82
CA GLU A 166 -11.57 7.31 6.63
C GLU A 166 -12.33 6.83 5.40
N VAL A 167 -13.50 7.43 5.18
CA VAL A 167 -14.38 7.18 4.04
C VAL A 167 -14.44 8.45 3.20
N ILE A 168 -13.85 8.38 2.02
CA ILE A 168 -13.70 9.54 1.12
C ILE A 168 -14.64 9.33 -0.07
N THR A 169 -15.50 10.32 -0.32
CA THR A 169 -16.45 10.28 -1.44
C THR A 169 -16.19 11.44 -2.40
N THR A 170 -16.14 11.15 -3.68
CA THR A 170 -16.12 12.13 -4.77
C THR A 170 -17.27 11.87 -5.73
N ASN A 171 -17.57 12.82 -6.60
CA ASN A 171 -18.56 12.65 -7.66
C ASN A 171 -17.91 12.74 -9.05
N ALA A 172 -18.48 11.98 -9.97
CA ALA A 172 -18.16 12.07 -11.39
C ALA A 172 -19.45 12.17 -12.20
N THR A 173 -19.32 12.61 -13.45
CA THR A 173 -20.38 12.54 -14.45
C THR A 173 -19.85 11.82 -15.68
N PRO A 174 -20.71 11.21 -16.51
CA PRO A 174 -20.30 10.60 -17.76
C PRO A 174 -19.55 11.59 -18.65
N ARG A 175 -18.65 11.06 -19.49
CA ARG A 175 -17.84 11.89 -20.38
C ARG A 175 -18.68 12.41 -21.53
N TYR A 176 -19.51 11.53 -22.09
CA TYR A 176 -20.38 11.81 -23.23
C TYR A 176 -21.84 11.57 -22.89
N LYS A 177 -22.74 12.27 -23.59
CA LYS A 177 -24.19 12.19 -23.39
C LYS A 177 -24.73 10.78 -23.61
N ASP A 178 -24.12 10.05 -24.53
CA ASP A 178 -24.56 8.71 -24.95
C ASP A 178 -23.90 7.58 -24.14
N ASP A 179 -22.98 7.89 -23.21
CA ASP A 179 -22.38 6.88 -22.34
C ASP A 179 -23.48 6.19 -21.53
N THR A 180 -23.63 4.86 -21.67
CA THR A 180 -24.59 4.06 -20.89
C THR A 180 -23.91 3.15 -19.88
N THR A 181 -22.58 3.17 -19.83
CA THR A 181 -21.75 2.44 -18.86
C THR A 181 -20.63 3.34 -18.38
N ALA A 182 -20.32 3.29 -17.08
CA ALA A 182 -19.15 3.92 -16.51
C ALA A 182 -18.17 2.86 -16.01
N SER A 183 -16.88 3.09 -16.26
CA SER A 183 -15.78 2.26 -15.78
C SER A 183 -14.84 3.12 -14.95
N ILE A 184 -14.80 2.87 -13.64
CA ILE A 184 -13.92 3.56 -12.70
C ILE A 184 -12.79 2.59 -12.36
N ILE A 185 -11.56 2.95 -12.73
CA ILE A 185 -10.37 2.15 -12.44
C ILE A 185 -9.66 2.77 -11.24
N ILE A 186 -9.28 1.91 -10.31
CA ILE A 186 -8.63 2.25 -9.05
C ILE A 186 -7.15 1.93 -9.19
N TYR A 187 -6.31 2.89 -8.86
CA TYR A 187 -4.88 2.82 -9.04
C TYR A 187 -4.13 3.02 -7.71
N SER A 188 -2.94 2.42 -7.63
CA SER A 188 -1.95 2.66 -6.60
C SER A 188 -0.60 3.03 -7.21
N THR A 189 0.20 3.80 -6.46
CA THR A 189 1.62 4.03 -6.81
C THR A 189 2.45 4.42 -5.59
N PRO A 190 3.66 3.87 -5.42
CA PRO A 190 4.58 4.29 -4.36
C PRO A 190 5.26 5.64 -4.65
N GLN A 191 5.12 6.18 -5.87
CA GLN A 191 5.76 7.41 -6.32
C GLN A 191 4.93 8.64 -5.93
N LEU A 192 5.54 9.57 -5.20
CA LEU A 192 4.94 10.84 -4.83
C LEU A 192 4.94 11.84 -5.99
N GLY A 193 3.99 12.79 -5.96
CA GLY A 193 3.97 13.94 -6.87
C GLY A 193 3.62 13.62 -8.32
N ILE A 194 3.12 12.41 -8.63
CA ILE A 194 2.64 12.11 -9.96
C ILE A 194 1.26 12.77 -10.19
N GLN A 195 1.10 13.41 -11.34
CA GLN A 195 -0.16 14.05 -11.72
C GLN A 195 -1.00 13.19 -12.66
N TYR A 196 -0.36 12.25 -13.38
CA TYR A 196 -1.00 11.46 -14.44
C TYR A 196 -0.84 9.96 -14.19
N ILE A 197 -1.85 9.19 -14.59
CA ILE A 197 -1.81 7.72 -14.59
C ILE A 197 -1.05 7.16 -15.80
N LYS A 198 -0.71 8.02 -16.77
CA LYS A 198 0.02 7.66 -18.00
C LYS A 198 1.17 8.62 -18.26
N ASP A 199 2.21 8.11 -18.93
CA ASP A 199 3.29 8.93 -19.50
C ASP A 199 2.88 9.57 -20.84
N GLU A 200 3.77 10.39 -21.41
CA GLU A 200 3.54 11.10 -22.69
C GLU A 200 3.36 10.13 -23.89
N ASN A 201 3.88 8.91 -23.80
CA ASN A 201 3.67 7.83 -24.76
C ASN A 201 2.34 7.08 -24.52
N LYS A 202 1.50 7.57 -23.59
CA LYS A 202 0.22 6.99 -23.18
C LYS A 202 0.33 5.58 -22.57
N LYS A 203 1.51 5.21 -22.06
CA LYS A 203 1.73 3.99 -21.29
C LYS A 203 1.30 4.23 -19.85
N ILE A 204 0.59 3.27 -19.26
CA ILE A 204 0.21 3.33 -17.84
C ILE A 204 1.48 3.25 -16.98
N ILE A 205 1.60 4.16 -16.01
CA ILE A 205 2.75 4.28 -15.08
C ILE A 205 2.35 4.06 -13.62
N VAL A 206 1.14 3.60 -13.38
CA VAL A 206 0.59 3.27 -12.05
C VAL A 206 0.03 1.85 -12.05
N THR A 207 -0.04 1.24 -10.87
CA THR A 207 -0.60 -0.11 -10.71
C THR A 207 -2.13 -0.03 -10.70
N THR A 208 -2.80 -0.92 -11.42
CA THR A 208 -4.26 -1.09 -11.30
C THR A 208 -4.57 -2.08 -10.19
N ILE A 209 -5.35 -1.66 -9.19
CA ILE A 209 -5.70 -2.49 -8.02
C ILE A 209 -7.19 -2.81 -7.93
N GLY A 210 -8.02 -2.20 -8.79
CA GLY A 210 -9.45 -2.45 -8.78
C GLY A 210 -10.18 -1.79 -9.94
N LYS A 211 -11.42 -2.22 -10.14
CA LYS A 211 -12.30 -1.69 -11.17
C LYS A 211 -13.75 -1.79 -10.72
N LEU A 212 -14.51 -0.72 -10.94
CA LEU A 212 -15.96 -0.67 -10.78
C LEU A 212 -16.56 -0.43 -12.16
N VAL A 213 -17.52 -1.27 -12.56
CA VAL A 213 -18.28 -1.09 -13.81
C VAL A 213 -19.75 -1.02 -13.44
N LEU A 214 -20.42 0.05 -13.84
CA LEU A 214 -21.84 0.27 -13.55
C LEU A 214 -22.61 0.74 -14.78
N ASP A 215 -23.84 0.26 -14.91
CA ASP A 215 -24.80 0.76 -15.88
C ASP A 215 -25.29 2.14 -15.45
N ILE A 216 -25.21 3.09 -16.39
CA ILE A 216 -25.64 4.48 -16.21
C ILE A 216 -26.66 4.87 -17.30
N PRO A 217 -27.79 4.16 -17.44
CA PRO A 217 -28.75 4.46 -18.50
C PRO A 217 -29.26 5.91 -18.41
N ASN A 218 -29.68 6.46 -19.54
CA ASN A 218 -30.21 7.82 -19.63
C ASN A 218 -31.55 7.87 -20.39
N PRO A 219 -32.59 7.15 -19.94
CA PRO A 219 -33.86 7.05 -20.66
C PRO A 219 -34.56 8.41 -20.81
N ASP A 220 -34.36 9.32 -19.84
CA ASP A 220 -35.02 10.63 -19.80
C ASP A 220 -34.18 11.75 -20.45
N ASN A 221 -33.10 11.40 -21.16
CA ASN A 221 -32.19 12.35 -21.82
C ASN A 221 -31.71 13.48 -20.87
N LEU A 222 -31.37 13.12 -19.64
CA LEU A 222 -30.92 14.06 -18.63
C LEU A 222 -29.60 14.73 -19.07
N PRO A 223 -29.40 16.02 -18.74
CA PRO A 223 -28.13 16.68 -18.97
C PRO A 223 -27.00 16.03 -18.14
N LEU A 224 -25.77 16.08 -18.65
CA LEU A 224 -24.60 15.44 -18.01
C LEU A 224 -24.40 15.87 -16.54
N SER A 225 -24.71 17.12 -16.20
CA SER A 225 -24.61 17.66 -14.84
C SER A 225 -25.55 16.98 -13.83
N GLN A 226 -26.63 16.35 -14.30
CA GLN A 226 -27.58 15.62 -13.45
C GLN A 226 -27.24 14.13 -13.33
N ARG A 227 -26.41 13.60 -14.22
CA ARG A 227 -26.03 12.18 -14.27
C ARG A 227 -24.86 11.88 -13.33
N ASN A 228 -25.07 12.09 -12.04
CA ASN A 228 -24.01 11.97 -11.04
C ASN A 228 -23.74 10.52 -10.63
N ILE A 229 -22.46 10.17 -10.52
CA ILE A 229 -21.94 8.91 -10.01
C ILE A 229 -21.14 9.23 -8.75
N ASP A 230 -21.61 8.74 -7.60
CA ASP A 230 -20.90 8.84 -6.33
C ASP A 230 -19.86 7.72 -6.26
N ILE A 231 -18.61 8.06 -6.01
CA ILE A 231 -17.50 7.13 -5.91
C ILE A 231 -16.96 7.26 -4.49
N THR A 232 -17.06 6.18 -3.72
CA THR A 232 -16.61 6.15 -2.33
C THR A 232 -15.49 5.12 -2.17
N MET A 233 -14.40 5.55 -1.53
CA MET A 233 -13.30 4.70 -1.07
C MET A 233 -13.31 4.68 0.45
N ASP A 234 -13.36 3.49 1.02
CA ASP A 234 -13.28 3.26 2.46
C ASP A 234 -11.94 2.60 2.79
N PHE A 235 -11.12 3.33 3.54
CA PHE A 235 -9.78 2.93 3.98
C PHE A 235 -9.73 2.48 5.45
N SER A 236 -10.88 2.38 6.12
CA SER A 236 -10.95 2.05 7.55
C SER A 236 -10.54 0.62 7.89
N GLY A 237 -10.66 -0.28 6.93
CA GLY A 237 -10.43 -1.71 7.11
C GLY A 237 -8.99 -2.17 6.84
N THR A 238 -8.83 -3.49 6.79
CA THR A 238 -7.59 -4.14 6.35
C THR A 238 -7.43 -4.13 4.83
N GLU A 239 -8.52 -3.89 4.11
CA GLU A 239 -8.65 -3.79 2.65
C GLU A 239 -9.37 -2.48 2.30
N ILE A 240 -9.18 -1.99 1.07
CA ILE A 240 -9.88 -0.82 0.55
C ILE A 240 -11.22 -1.28 -0.01
N GLN A 241 -12.33 -0.82 0.55
CA GLN A 241 -13.64 -1.07 -0.02
C GLN A 241 -14.04 0.09 -0.92
N ALA A 242 -14.24 -0.19 -2.19
CA ALA A 242 -14.61 0.81 -3.17
C ALA A 242 -16.04 0.56 -3.67
N LYS A 243 -16.83 1.62 -3.78
CA LYS A 243 -18.19 1.55 -4.32
C LYS A 243 -18.48 2.71 -5.27
N ALA A 244 -19.34 2.45 -6.23
CA ALA A 244 -19.85 3.46 -7.15
C ALA A 244 -21.38 3.37 -7.22
N ARG A 245 -22.06 4.49 -7.02
CA ARG A 245 -23.52 4.59 -7.06
C ARG A 245 -23.97 5.61 -8.10
N TYR A 246 -24.80 5.18 -9.05
CA TYR A 246 -25.40 6.11 -10.00
C TYR A 246 -26.66 6.72 -9.38
N ARG A 247 -26.68 8.05 -9.19
CA ARG A 247 -27.76 8.74 -8.46
C ARG A 247 -29.11 8.63 -9.14
N VAL A 248 -29.14 8.57 -10.48
CA VAL A 248 -30.40 8.54 -11.26
C VAL A 248 -31.18 7.25 -11.01
N THR A 249 -30.51 6.09 -11.01
CA THR A 249 -31.16 4.79 -10.79
C THR A 249 -31.05 4.30 -9.35
N GLY A 250 -30.16 4.91 -8.56
CA GLY A 250 -29.80 4.46 -7.22
C GLY A 250 -28.96 3.18 -7.17
N LYS A 251 -28.67 2.54 -8.32
CA LYS A 251 -27.89 1.30 -8.39
C LYS A 251 -26.45 1.53 -7.94
N GLU A 252 -25.91 0.54 -7.23
CA GLU A 252 -24.57 0.55 -6.67
C GLU A 252 -23.80 -0.71 -7.06
N VAL A 253 -22.51 -0.55 -7.33
CA VAL A 253 -21.55 -1.65 -7.49
C VAL A 253 -20.42 -1.45 -6.48
N LYS A 254 -19.81 -2.55 -6.06
CA LYS A 254 -18.72 -2.55 -5.08
C LYS A 254 -17.61 -3.51 -5.48
N THR A 255 -16.40 -3.20 -5.05
CA THR A 255 -15.23 -4.07 -5.16
C THR A 255 -14.35 -3.91 -3.92
N VAL A 256 -13.44 -4.85 -3.73
CA VAL A 256 -12.44 -4.83 -2.67
C VAL A 256 -11.06 -4.82 -3.32
N CYS A 257 -10.19 -3.93 -2.85
CA CYS A 257 -8.82 -3.81 -3.30
C CYS A 257 -7.88 -4.06 -2.12
N ASP A 258 -6.78 -4.76 -2.36
CA ASP A 258 -5.75 -4.95 -1.35
C ASP A 258 -4.82 -3.73 -1.32
N PHE A 259 -4.46 -3.29 -0.11
CA PHE A 259 -3.39 -2.30 0.09
C PHE A 259 -2.04 -2.83 -0.42
N LEU A 260 -1.84 -4.15 -0.40
CA LEU A 260 -0.60 -4.85 -0.73
C LEU A 260 -0.53 -5.33 -2.19
N SER A 261 -1.50 -4.99 -3.03
CA SER A 261 -1.42 -5.34 -4.46
C SER A 261 -0.26 -4.57 -5.13
N PRO A 262 0.71 -5.28 -5.75
CA PRO A 262 1.96 -4.70 -6.28
C PRO A 262 1.73 -3.80 -7.50
#